data_AF-A0A8W8J6X8-F1
#
_entry.id   AF-A0A8W8J6X8-F1
#
_cell.length_a   1.000
_cell.length_b   1.000
_cell.length_c   1.000
_cell.angle_alpha   90.00
_cell.angle_beta   90.00
_cell.angle_gamma   90.00
#
_symmetry.space_group_name_H-M   'P 1'
#
loop_
_entity.id
_entity.type
_entity.pdbx_description
1 polymer ?
#
loop_
_entity_poly.entity_id
_entity_poly.type
_entity_poly.pdbx_seq_one_letter_code
_entity_poly.pdbx_strand_id
1 'polypeptide(L)'
;FWASTGLFPQEFIVTFSSMMSIQRIEIACFNVKKLSFQTSKENEPLNFEDLLDKEFDATDNTLQQEEFPLNNKRANHLRVIIESGYDHFVSVHRLSINGNAIHG
;
A
#
# COMPACT_ATOMS: atom_id res chain seq x y z
N PHE A 1 -6.86 -2.63 12.20
CA PHE A 1 -7.28 -1.77 11.08
C PHE A 1 -6.66 -0.40 11.29
N TRP A 2 -6.27 0.28 10.21
CA TRP A 2 -5.85 1.69 10.24
C TRP A 2 -6.96 2.51 9.59
N ALA A 3 -7.44 3.54 10.28
CA ALA A 3 -8.49 4.42 9.79
C ALA A 3 -8.02 5.86 9.86
N SER A 4 -8.43 6.66 8.89
CA SER A 4 -8.03 8.05 8.77
C SER A 4 -9.16 8.88 8.19
N THR A 5 -9.14 10.16 8.52
CA THR A 5 -10.14 11.15 8.10
C THR A 5 -9.48 12.51 7.92
N GLY A 6 -10.10 13.37 7.13
CA GLY A 6 -9.59 14.70 6.80
C GLY A 6 -9.24 14.81 5.32
N LEU A 7 -8.28 15.68 5.01
CA LEU A 7 -7.86 15.92 3.63
C LEU A 7 -6.92 14.81 3.13
N PHE A 8 -7.05 14.49 1.84
CA PHE A 8 -6.11 13.63 1.11
C PHE A 8 -4.99 14.46 0.48
N PRO A 9 -3.81 13.88 0.19
CA PRO A 9 -3.45 12.47 0.38
C PRO A 9 -3.15 12.12 1.84
N GLN A 10 -3.41 10.86 2.19
CA GLN A 10 -3.05 10.29 3.48
C GLN A 10 -2.11 9.10 3.24
N GLU A 11 -1.03 9.00 4.01
CA GLU A 11 -0.02 7.96 3.79
C GLU A 11 0.44 7.28 5.07
N PHE A 12 0.92 6.05 4.91
CA PHE A 12 1.70 5.35 5.92
C PHE A 12 2.80 4.52 5.26
N ILE A 13 3.84 4.24 6.04
CA ILE A 13 5.04 3.53 5.56
C ILE A 13 5.21 2.25 6.37
N VAL A 14 5.47 1.15 5.67
CA VAL A 14 5.88 -0.13 6.22
C VAL A 14 7.36 -0.33 5.93
N THR A 15 8.17 -0.42 6.99
CA THR A 15 9.59 -0.73 6.91
C THR A 15 9.81 -2.21 7.23
N PHE A 16 10.49 -2.93 6.35
CA PHE A 16 10.83 -4.33 6.56
C PHE A 16 12.12 -4.46 7.39
N SER A 17 12.28 -5.57 8.11
CA SER A 17 13.48 -5.84 8.92
C SER A 17 14.74 -6.11 8.09
N SER A 18 14.58 -6.37 6.80
CA SER A 18 15.65 -6.64 5.83
C SER A 18 15.13 -6.36 4.42
N MET A 19 16.04 -6.28 3.44
CA MET A 19 15.62 -6.15 2.04
C MET A 19 14.76 -7.33 1.61
N MET A 20 13.55 -7.02 1.14
CA MET A 20 12.57 -7.99 0.69
C MET A 20 12.54 -8.06 -0.83
N SER A 21 12.40 -9.26 -1.38
CA SER A 21 11.95 -9.52 -2.75
C SER A 21 10.44 -9.75 -2.73
N ILE A 22 9.67 -8.69 -2.92
CA ILE A 22 8.20 -8.69 -2.82
C ILE A 22 7.59 -9.28 -4.09
N GLN A 23 6.76 -10.29 -3.91
CA GLN A 23 6.06 -11.03 -4.96
C GLN A 23 4.61 -10.62 -5.10
N ARG A 24 3.99 -10.16 -4.01
CA ARG A 24 2.57 -9.79 -4.01
C ARG A 24 2.23 -8.82 -2.90
N ILE A 25 1.30 -7.92 -3.20
CA ILE A 25 0.64 -7.07 -2.22
C ILE A 25 -0.86 -7.37 -2.26
N GLU A 26 -1.46 -7.58 -1.10
CA GLU A 26 -2.90 -7.73 -0.95
C GLU A 26 -3.41 -6.64 -0.02
N ILE A 27 -4.48 -5.95 -0.40
CA ILE A 27 -5.10 -4.92 0.44
C ILE A 27 -6.60 -5.16 0.55
N ALA A 28 -7.10 -4.99 1.78
CA ALA A 28 -8.53 -4.85 2.05
C ALA A 28 -8.77 -3.47 2.67
N CYS A 29 -9.59 -2.66 2.01
CA CYS A 29 -9.88 -1.28 2.42
C CYS A 29 -11.36 -0.94 2.30
N PHE A 30 -11.73 0.25 2.77
CA PHE A 30 -13.10 0.75 2.74
C PHE A 30 -13.12 2.22 2.34
N ASN A 31 -14.06 2.58 1.46
CA ASN A 31 -14.27 3.92 0.90
C ASN A 31 -13.05 4.54 0.20
N VAL A 32 -12.03 3.74 -0.17
CA VAL A 32 -10.87 4.24 -0.91
C VAL A 32 -11.26 4.37 -2.37
N LYS A 33 -10.95 5.52 -2.98
CA LYS A 33 -11.16 5.74 -4.42
C LYS A 33 -9.87 5.56 -5.20
N LYS A 34 -8.80 6.28 -4.82
CA LYS A 34 -7.50 6.19 -5.50
C LYS A 34 -6.39 5.89 -4.51
N LEU A 35 -5.58 4.89 -4.84
CA LEU A 35 -4.50 4.36 -4.02
C LEU A 35 -3.23 4.26 -4.88
N SER A 36 -2.09 4.63 -4.30
CA SER A 36 -0.77 4.44 -4.89
C SER A 36 0.13 3.68 -3.93
N PHE A 37 0.98 2.81 -4.48
CA PHE A 37 2.09 2.20 -3.76
C PHE A 37 3.40 2.74 -4.31
N GLN A 38 4.32 3.07 -3.40
CA GLN A 38 5.70 3.41 -3.72
C GLN A 38 6.65 2.55 -2.88
N THR A 39 7.88 2.39 -3.36
CA THR A 39 8.90 1.59 -2.65
C THR A 39 10.23 2.33 -2.56
N SER A 40 11.00 2.05 -1.51
CA SER A 40 12.38 2.50 -1.40
C SER A 40 13.31 1.33 -1.07
N LYS A 41 14.53 1.38 -1.60
CA LYS A 41 15.63 0.44 -1.32
C LYS A 41 16.69 1.04 -0.38
N GLU A 42 16.51 2.29 0.04
CA GLU A 42 17.39 2.96 0.98
C GLU A 42 17.28 2.33 2.37
N ASN A 43 18.24 2.60 3.25
CA ASN A 43 18.16 2.14 4.65
C ASN A 43 17.15 2.97 5.47
N GLU A 44 16.95 4.22 5.07
CA GLU A 44 15.97 5.14 5.62
C GLU A 44 14.78 5.27 4.67
N PRO A 45 13.56 5.57 5.14
CA PRO A 45 12.36 5.67 4.32
C PRO A 45 12.35 6.97 3.49
N LEU A 46 13.25 7.04 2.51
CA LEU A 46 13.50 8.19 1.63
C LEU A 46 13.57 7.71 0.17
N ASN A 47 13.53 8.64 -0.78
CA ASN A 47 13.72 8.37 -2.22
C ASN A 47 12.79 7.28 -2.77
N PHE A 48 11.49 7.40 -2.47
CA PHE A 48 10.48 6.46 -2.95
C PHE A 48 10.33 6.52 -4.49
N GLU A 49 10.25 5.35 -5.10
CA GLU A 49 9.91 5.13 -6.51
C GLU A 49 8.47 4.62 -6.62
N ASP A 50 7.72 5.11 -7.59
CA ASP A 50 6.38 4.61 -7.91
C ASP A 50 6.42 3.11 -8.22
N LEU A 51 5.46 2.37 -7.68
CA LEU A 51 5.29 0.95 -7.92
C LEU A 51 4.05 0.68 -8.76
N LEU A 52 2.87 1.11 -8.28
CA LEU A 52 1.61 0.96 -9.00
C LEU A 52 0.53 1.88 -8.42
N ASP A 53 -0.47 2.18 -9.25
CA ASP A 53 -1.68 2.90 -8.88
C ASP A 53 -2.92 2.03 -9.08
N LYS A 54 -3.94 2.26 -8.26
CA LYS A 54 -5.25 1.62 -8.37
C LYS A 54 -6.35 2.64 -8.11
N GLU A 55 -7.30 2.72 -9.04
CA GLU A 55 -8.62 3.30 -8.80
C GLU A 55 -9.60 2.16 -8.51
N PHE A 56 -10.30 2.25 -7.39
CA PHE A 56 -11.32 1.30 -6.98
C PHE A 56 -12.69 1.82 -7.39
N ASP A 57 -13.61 0.90 -7.69
CA ASP A 57 -15.02 1.25 -7.81
C ASP A 57 -15.65 1.49 -6.43
N ALA A 58 -16.68 2.33 -6.40
CA ALA A 58 -17.53 2.45 -5.22
C ALA A 58 -18.24 1.11 -4.96
N THR A 59 -18.43 0.79 -3.69
CA THR A 59 -19.15 -0.43 -3.30
C THR A 59 -20.32 -0.08 -2.39
N ASP A 60 -21.33 -0.95 -2.33
CA ASP A 60 -22.49 -0.79 -1.45
C ASP A 60 -22.14 -1.14 0.01
N ASN A 61 -21.25 -0.36 0.61
CA ASN A 61 -20.75 -0.53 1.99
C ASN A 61 -20.08 -1.89 2.27
N THR A 62 -19.35 -2.43 1.28
CA THR A 62 -18.55 -3.65 1.45
C THR A 62 -17.05 -3.34 1.41
N LEU A 63 -16.21 -4.27 1.88
CA LEU A 63 -14.77 -4.12 1.77
C LEU A 63 -14.32 -4.25 0.32
N GLN A 64 -13.53 -3.29 -0.13
CA GLN A 64 -12.76 -3.37 -1.36
C GLN A 64 -11.55 -4.27 -1.13
N GLN A 65 -11.33 -5.25 -2.00
CA GLN A 65 -10.22 -6.19 -1.91
C GLN A 65 -9.52 -6.29 -3.25
N GLU A 66 -8.20 -6.13 -3.25
CA GLU A 66 -7.38 -6.22 -4.44
C GLU A 66 -6.07 -6.95 -4.13
N GLU A 67 -5.58 -7.65 -5.15
CA GLU A 67 -4.32 -8.38 -5.13
C GLU A 67 -3.45 -7.91 -6.31
N PHE A 68 -2.21 -7.55 -6.00
CA PHE A 68 -1.24 -7.03 -6.95
C PHE A 68 -0.04 -7.98 -7.04
N PRO A 69 0.01 -8.86 -8.06
CA PRO A 69 1.21 -9.66 -8.32
C PRO A 69 2.35 -8.75 -8.79
N LEU A 70 3.55 -8.97 -8.24
CA LEU A 70 4.75 -8.20 -8.52
C LEU A 70 5.87 -9.11 -9.04
N ASN A 71 6.67 -8.60 -9.97
CA ASN A 71 7.82 -9.31 -10.53
C ASN A 71 9.05 -9.24 -9.60
N ASN A 72 8.93 -9.76 -8.38
CA ASN A 72 10.01 -9.78 -7.37
C ASN A 72 10.60 -8.37 -7.09
N LYS A 73 9.75 -7.38 -6.78
CA LYS A 73 10.19 -6.00 -6.50
C LYS A 73 11.03 -5.97 -5.22
N ARG A 74 12.27 -5.47 -5.33
CA ARG A 74 13.16 -5.29 -4.17
C ARG A 74 12.85 -4.00 -3.43
N ALA A 75 12.65 -4.08 -2.12
CA ALA A 75 12.39 -2.90 -1.28
C ALA A 75 12.75 -3.15 0.20
N ASN A 76 13.18 -2.09 0.89
CA ASN A 76 13.27 -1.99 2.35
C ASN A 76 12.03 -1.30 2.95
N HIS A 77 11.40 -0.41 2.17
CA HIS A 77 10.22 0.34 2.60
C HIS A 77 9.12 0.27 1.53
N LEU A 78 7.88 0.14 1.97
CA LEU A 78 6.67 0.28 1.16
C LEU A 78 5.87 1.46 1.71
N ARG A 79 5.61 2.46 0.88
CA ARG A 79 4.67 3.55 1.18
C ARG A 79 3.34 3.26 0.52
N VAL A 80 2.27 3.42 1.28
CA VAL A 80 0.89 3.34 0.81
C VAL A 80 0.30 4.74 0.89
N ILE A 81 -0.22 5.24 -0.23
CA ILE A 81 -0.79 6.59 -0.35
C ILE A 81 -2.25 6.45 -0.77
N ILE A 82 -3.17 6.91 0.06
CA ILE A 82 -4.57 7.10 -0.32
C ILE A 82 -4.71 8.52 -0.84
N GLU A 83 -4.89 8.65 -2.15
CA GLU A 83 -4.97 9.95 -2.83
C GLU A 83 -6.39 10.52 -2.83
N SER A 84 -7.41 9.66 -2.74
CA SER A 84 -8.80 10.08 -2.56
C SER A 84 -9.68 8.96 -2.02
N GLY A 85 -10.80 9.33 -1.41
CA GLY A 85 -11.86 8.45 -0.94
C GLY A 85 -13.22 8.84 -1.51
N TYR A 86 -14.18 7.92 -1.39
CA TYR A 86 -15.59 8.16 -1.71
C TYR A 86 -16.35 8.90 -0.58
N ASP A 87 -15.73 9.01 0.59
CA ASP A 87 -16.23 9.74 1.76
C ASP A 87 -15.04 10.35 2.52
N HIS A 88 -15.31 11.18 3.53
CA HIS A 88 -14.34 11.78 4.43
C HIS A 88 -13.61 10.76 5.32
N PHE A 89 -14.14 9.54 5.44
CA PHE A 89 -13.56 8.45 6.22
C PHE A 89 -13.16 7.31 5.30
N VAL A 90 -11.89 6.90 5.41
CA VAL A 90 -11.34 5.73 4.74
C VAL A 90 -10.68 4.82 5.75
N SER A 91 -10.53 3.55 5.41
CA SER A 91 -9.74 2.64 6.23
C SER A 91 -9.05 1.56 5.43
N VAL A 92 -7.90 1.12 5.95
CA VAL A 92 -7.19 -0.07 5.52
C VAL A 92 -7.36 -1.12 6.61
N HIS A 93 -8.13 -2.16 6.30
CA HIS A 93 -8.42 -3.26 7.22
C HIS A 93 -7.28 -4.27 7.26
N ARG A 94 -6.71 -4.58 6.10
CA ARG A 94 -5.60 -5.52 5.95
C ARG A 94 -4.67 -5.04 4.85
N LEU A 95 -3.37 -5.11 5.12
CA LEU A 95 -2.32 -5.02 4.13
C LEU A 95 -1.41 -6.23 4.34
N SER A 96 -1.31 -7.10 3.35
CA SER A 96 -0.45 -8.28 3.37
C SER A 96 0.63 -8.11 2.31
N ILE A 97 1.90 -8.30 2.69
CA ILE A 97 3.03 -8.27 1.78
C ILE A 97 3.61 -9.69 1.74
N ASN A 98 3.54 -10.33 0.57
CA ASN A 98 4.14 -11.64 0.35
C ASN A 98 5.46 -11.49 -0.41
N GLY A 99 6.52 -12.10 0.10
CA GLY A 99 7.84 -12.07 -0.49
C GLY A 99 8.86 -12.75 0.41
N ASN A 100 10.11 -12.80 -0.03
CA ASN A 100 11.21 -13.42 0.69
C ASN A 100 12.28 -12.39 1.08
N ALA A 101 12.88 -12.55 2.25
CA ALA A 101 14.08 -11.80 2.61
C ALA A 101 15.24 -12.18 1.68
N ILE A 102 15.97 -11.18 1.19
CA ILE A 102 17.16 -11.39 0.38
C ILE A 102 18.33 -11.58 1.35
N HIS A 103 18.69 -12.83 1.60
CA HIS A 103 19.93 -13.17 2.28
C HIS A 103 21.08 -13.13 1.27
N GLY A 104 22.09 -12.32 1.56
CA GLY A 104 23.36 -12.28 0.82
C GLY A 104 24.28 -13.43 1.20
#